data_AF-A0A9P9RLW8-F1
#
_entry.id   AF-A0A9P9RLW8-F1
#
_cell.length_a   1.000
_cell.length_b   1.000
_cell.length_c   1.000
_cell.angle_alpha   90.00
_cell.angle_beta   90.00
_cell.angle_gamma   90.00
#
_symmetry.space_group_name_H-M   'P 1'
#
loop_
_entity.id
_entity.type
_entity.pdbx_description
1 polymer ?
#
loop_
_entity_poly.entity_id
_entity_poly.type
_entity_poly.pdbx_seq_one_letter_code
_entity_poly.pdbx_strand_id
1 'polypeptide(L)'
;MARISLSSLTPSLAFSLAVILSAKGNSVVAHGGEHEMSKIVTGEWISDDPIDAILWIHILLMMLSFGIIFPTGMVLGIVRNRWHVPLQILGTLIAVPAYFLGHLHKGRAFSHNVHASFANWLMLMLIVQIVFGLYLKFHITKGFHGKIRKVAVHGHGIVGKAMPVVAWVQMLFGGITALGFCRDDHLGQCLAHFIMGSAFIGYGIILTLMMLVGQAWLKRSGRSQEFFDSALIAAWGCVNTFTEHRWGGAWVANDIQHTTMGVIWWCAGLTGVWLSRKRDGAPKRNFVPGFVILLTGWAMSGHPQHLPLSTMVHVVFGYTLMAAGLARIIEVAFVLRDHATTEDGEANSFQYIAPFLLYASGFLFMGATEEQMQLISDAGITHVSYVLVLYSFAFLIFLFTNMLLHLYAVNSSPPVPPKDIDAPARAPRLPRINGHNPSDSRQIRDAEEFELEGLMSEDDGGPESPSTLGRNNETRV
;
A
#
# COMPACT_ATOMS: atom_id res chain seq x y z
N MET A 1 3.63 -7.74 -46.44
CA MET A 1 2.67 -6.64 -46.18
C MET A 1 1.27 -7.21 -46.30
N ALA A 2 0.68 -7.66 -45.19
CA ALA A 2 -0.71 -8.09 -45.11
C ALA A 2 -1.24 -7.52 -43.79
N ARG A 3 -2.11 -6.50 -43.88
CA ARG A 3 -2.78 -5.89 -42.72
C ARG A 3 -3.82 -6.88 -42.22
N ILE A 4 -3.56 -7.50 -41.07
CA ILE A 4 -4.60 -8.24 -40.33
C ILE A 4 -5.53 -7.19 -39.74
N SER A 5 -6.78 -7.15 -40.21
CA SER A 5 -7.80 -6.24 -39.72
C SER A 5 -8.30 -6.68 -38.35
N LEU A 6 -7.98 -5.89 -37.31
CA LEU A 6 -8.47 -6.06 -35.93
C LEU A 6 -10.00 -5.83 -35.78
N SER A 7 -10.72 -5.54 -36.87
CA SER A 7 -12.16 -5.28 -36.87
C SER A 7 -13.05 -6.53 -36.87
N SER A 8 -12.47 -7.74 -36.81
CA SER A 8 -13.21 -9.01 -36.91
C SER A 8 -13.27 -9.82 -35.60
N LEU A 9 -12.65 -9.33 -34.53
CA LEU A 9 -12.72 -9.97 -33.21
C LEU A 9 -13.99 -9.49 -32.48
N THR A 10 -15.04 -10.29 -32.53
CA THR A 10 -16.24 -10.05 -31.73
C THR A 10 -15.93 -10.22 -30.23
N PRO A 11 -16.59 -9.47 -29.33
CA PRO A 11 -16.37 -9.57 -27.87
C PRO A 11 -16.57 -11.00 -27.35
N SER A 12 -17.45 -11.76 -27.98
CA SER A 12 -17.69 -13.17 -27.72
C SER A 12 -16.47 -14.03 -28.06
N LEU A 13 -15.73 -13.74 -29.13
CA LEU A 13 -14.51 -14.49 -29.47
C LEU A 13 -13.37 -14.19 -28.48
N ALA A 14 -13.23 -12.95 -28.02
CA ALA A 14 -12.23 -12.57 -27.02
C ALA A 14 -12.53 -13.17 -25.63
N PHE A 15 -13.80 -13.18 -25.24
CA PHE A 15 -14.27 -13.83 -24.01
C PHE A 15 -14.13 -15.35 -24.09
N SER A 16 -14.48 -15.96 -25.23
CA SER A 16 -14.28 -17.39 -25.47
C SER A 16 -12.81 -17.77 -25.52
N LEU A 17 -11.91 -16.95 -26.06
CA LEU A 17 -10.47 -17.23 -26.06
C LEU A 17 -9.89 -17.14 -24.64
N ALA A 18 -10.32 -16.17 -23.84
CA ALA A 18 -9.95 -16.06 -22.43
C ALA A 18 -10.49 -17.24 -21.60
N VAL A 19 -11.74 -17.66 -21.82
CA VAL A 19 -12.35 -18.81 -21.16
C VAL A 19 -11.73 -20.13 -21.63
N ILE A 20 -11.36 -20.28 -22.90
CA ILE A 20 -10.70 -21.50 -23.42
C ILE A 20 -9.25 -21.60 -22.91
N LEU A 21 -8.55 -20.46 -22.74
CA LEU A 21 -7.25 -20.42 -22.06
C LEU A 21 -7.38 -20.71 -20.55
N SER A 22 -8.51 -20.40 -19.91
CA SER A 22 -8.79 -20.77 -18.51
C SER A 22 -9.37 -22.18 -18.32
N ALA A 23 -10.03 -22.75 -19.33
CA ALA A 23 -10.79 -24.01 -19.23
C ALA A 23 -10.00 -25.25 -19.71
N LYS A 24 -8.87 -25.07 -20.41
CA LYS A 24 -7.87 -26.14 -20.54
C LYS A 24 -6.99 -26.18 -19.30
N GLY A 25 -7.62 -26.49 -18.16
CA GLY A 25 -6.96 -27.12 -17.03
C GLY A 25 -6.55 -28.55 -17.41
N ASN A 26 -5.65 -28.69 -18.38
CA ASN A 26 -4.70 -29.79 -18.26
C ASN A 26 -3.86 -29.41 -17.06
N SER A 27 -3.86 -30.26 -16.05
CA SER A 27 -2.91 -30.26 -14.96
C SER A 27 -1.51 -30.21 -15.57
N VAL A 28 -0.98 -29.01 -15.83
CA VAL A 28 0.45 -28.83 -15.98
C VAL A 28 0.95 -29.12 -14.59
N VAL A 29 1.57 -30.29 -14.45
CA VAL A 29 2.36 -30.66 -13.28
C VAL A 29 3.47 -29.62 -13.21
N ALA A 30 3.18 -28.50 -12.56
CA ALA A 30 4.08 -27.42 -12.22
C ALA A 30 4.34 -27.49 -10.72
N HIS A 31 4.67 -28.68 -10.25
CA HIS A 31 5.31 -28.92 -8.97
C HIS A 31 6.49 -29.82 -9.31
N GLY A 32 7.69 -29.41 -8.87
CA GLY A 32 8.97 -29.98 -9.27
C GLY A 32 8.88 -31.48 -9.49
N GLY A 33 9.16 -31.92 -10.71
CA GLY A 33 9.10 -33.33 -11.05
C GLY A 33 9.96 -34.14 -10.09
N GLU A 34 9.70 -35.43 -9.96
CA GLU A 34 10.47 -36.35 -9.09
C GLU A 34 12.00 -36.18 -9.23
N HIS A 35 12.47 -35.75 -10.40
CA HIS A 35 13.86 -35.38 -10.67
C HIS A 35 14.39 -34.16 -9.90
N GLU A 36 13.59 -33.12 -9.63
CA GLU A 36 14.04 -31.95 -8.86
C GLU A 36 14.08 -32.23 -7.36
N MET A 37 13.15 -33.03 -6.84
CA MET A 37 13.18 -33.45 -5.43
C MET A 37 14.42 -34.30 -5.12
N SER A 38 14.95 -35.04 -6.10
CA SER A 38 16.17 -35.83 -5.92
C SER A 38 17.44 -35.01 -5.68
N LYS A 39 17.42 -33.70 -5.98
CA LYS A 39 18.55 -32.79 -5.75
C LYS A 39 18.56 -32.18 -4.34
N ILE A 40 17.46 -32.29 -3.62
CA ILE A 40 17.32 -31.70 -2.29
C ILE A 40 17.83 -32.72 -1.28
N VAL A 41 18.80 -32.33 -0.46
CA VAL A 41 19.33 -33.18 0.62
C VAL A 41 18.21 -33.48 1.62
N THR A 42 18.14 -34.71 2.11
CA THR A 42 17.10 -35.12 3.07
C THR A 42 17.14 -34.22 4.32
N GLY A 43 16.03 -33.53 4.60
CA GLY A 43 15.91 -32.58 5.71
C GLY A 43 16.05 -31.11 5.30
N GLU A 44 16.50 -30.84 4.08
CA GLU A 44 16.60 -29.49 3.52
C GLU A 44 15.39 -29.15 2.63
N TRP A 45 15.23 -27.86 2.33
CA TRP A 45 14.07 -27.34 1.59
C TRP A 45 14.41 -26.78 0.21
N ILE A 46 15.69 -26.52 -0.01
CA ILE A 46 16.30 -26.05 -1.24
C ILE A 46 17.54 -26.89 -1.52
N SER A 47 17.95 -27.00 -2.78
CA SER A 47 19.25 -27.60 -3.13
C SER A 47 20.39 -26.59 -2.95
N ASP A 48 21.62 -27.09 -2.75
CA ASP A 48 22.84 -26.28 -2.71
C ASP A 48 23.20 -25.60 -4.04
N ASP A 49 22.57 -26.03 -5.15
CA ASP A 49 22.75 -25.40 -6.46
C ASP A 49 22.50 -23.88 -6.37
N PRO A 50 23.33 -23.06 -7.04
CA PRO A 50 23.12 -21.62 -7.08
C PRO A 50 21.85 -21.25 -7.85
N ILE A 51 21.34 -20.05 -7.58
CA ILE A 51 20.29 -19.43 -8.39
C ILE A 51 20.87 -19.18 -9.79
N ASP A 52 20.27 -19.81 -10.80
CA ASP A 52 20.72 -19.68 -12.19
C ASP A 52 20.29 -18.33 -12.82
N ALA A 53 20.83 -18.04 -14.00
CA ALA A 53 20.54 -16.79 -14.70
C ALA A 53 19.05 -16.65 -15.07
N ILE A 54 18.36 -17.76 -15.36
CA ILE A 54 16.93 -17.76 -15.72
C ILE A 54 16.10 -17.30 -14.53
N LEU A 55 16.37 -17.85 -13.34
CA LEU A 55 15.68 -17.50 -12.12
C LEU A 55 16.01 -16.07 -11.67
N TRP A 56 17.27 -15.61 -11.83
CA TRP A 56 17.60 -14.20 -11.61
C TRP A 56 16.83 -13.26 -12.54
N ILE A 57 16.71 -13.59 -13.82
CA ILE A 57 15.91 -12.81 -14.78
C ILE A 57 14.44 -12.78 -14.35
N HIS A 58 13.88 -13.93 -13.92
CA HIS A 58 12.52 -13.98 -13.35
C HIS A 58 12.36 -12.99 -12.18
N ILE A 59 13.25 -13.05 -11.18
CA ILE A 59 13.19 -12.21 -9.98
C ILE A 59 13.25 -10.73 -10.36
N LEU A 60 14.24 -10.33 -11.16
CA LEU A 60 14.45 -8.93 -11.53
C LEU A 60 13.29 -8.37 -12.36
N LEU A 61 12.79 -9.13 -13.34
CA LEU A 61 11.67 -8.69 -14.18
C LEU A 61 10.35 -8.64 -13.41
N MET A 62 10.12 -9.56 -12.46
CA MET A 62 8.93 -9.51 -11.60
C MET A 62 8.97 -8.33 -10.65
N MET A 63 10.12 -8.05 -10.02
CA MET A 63 10.30 -6.87 -9.19
C MET A 63 10.12 -5.57 -9.99
N LEU A 64 10.66 -5.50 -11.21
CA LEU A 64 10.46 -4.34 -12.07
C LEU A 64 8.97 -4.14 -12.42
N SER A 65 8.28 -5.21 -12.83
CA SER A 65 6.89 -5.10 -13.27
C SER A 65 5.94 -4.81 -12.11
N PHE A 66 5.94 -5.68 -11.08
CA PHE A 66 5.01 -5.58 -9.96
C PHE A 66 5.44 -4.59 -8.88
N GLY A 67 6.74 -4.38 -8.70
CA GLY A 67 7.27 -3.43 -7.72
C GLY A 67 7.30 -1.99 -8.22
N ILE A 68 7.49 -1.75 -9.53
CA ILE A 68 7.71 -0.39 -10.06
C ILE A 68 6.66 0.01 -11.11
N ILE A 69 6.53 -0.76 -12.20
CA ILE A 69 5.74 -0.37 -13.37
C ILE A 69 4.23 -0.34 -13.04
N PHE A 70 3.69 -1.40 -12.46
CA PHE A 70 2.26 -1.49 -12.15
C PHE A 70 1.79 -0.48 -11.10
N PRO A 71 2.49 -0.25 -9.97
CA PRO A 71 2.13 0.81 -9.03
C PRO A 71 2.16 2.21 -9.66
N THR A 72 3.17 2.50 -10.49
CA THR A 72 3.25 3.76 -11.25
C THR A 72 2.07 3.90 -12.19
N GLY A 73 1.76 2.85 -12.95
CA GLY A 73 0.60 2.80 -13.84
C GLY A 73 -0.71 2.97 -13.08
N MET A 74 -0.85 2.37 -11.89
CA MET A 74 -2.03 2.50 -11.04
C MET A 74 -2.25 3.96 -10.64
N VAL A 75 -1.21 4.65 -10.16
CA VAL A 75 -1.30 6.07 -9.80
C VAL A 75 -1.74 6.91 -10.99
N LEU A 76 -1.13 6.71 -12.17
CA LEU A 76 -1.53 7.37 -13.41
C LEU A 76 -3.00 7.08 -13.78
N GLY A 77 -3.49 5.87 -13.48
CA GLY A 77 -4.88 5.49 -13.70
C GLY A 77 -5.84 6.25 -12.77
N ILE A 78 -5.46 6.46 -11.51
CA ILE A 78 -6.25 7.22 -10.54
C ILE A 78 -6.42 8.67 -11.01
N VAL A 79 -5.35 9.30 -11.51
CA VAL A 79 -5.37 10.67 -12.05
C VAL A 79 -5.81 10.75 -13.53
N ARG A 80 -6.37 9.66 -14.08
CA ARG A 80 -6.87 9.58 -15.48
C ARG A 80 -5.85 9.98 -16.55
N ASN A 81 -4.57 9.74 -16.32
CA ASN A 81 -3.50 10.09 -17.25
C ASN A 81 -3.41 9.09 -18.41
N ARG A 82 -3.23 9.59 -19.64
CA ARG A 82 -3.12 8.77 -20.88
C ARG A 82 -2.02 7.71 -20.85
N TRP A 83 -0.99 7.89 -20.02
CA TRP A 83 0.12 6.95 -19.86
C TRP A 83 -0.21 5.72 -19.02
N HIS A 84 -1.37 5.71 -18.32
CA HIS A 84 -1.85 4.54 -17.59
C HIS A 84 -1.83 3.28 -18.46
N VAL A 85 -2.56 3.28 -19.58
CA VAL A 85 -2.74 2.08 -20.42
C VAL A 85 -1.41 1.62 -21.05
N PRO A 86 -0.58 2.48 -21.67
CA PRO A 86 0.73 2.07 -22.17
C PRO A 86 1.62 1.42 -21.11
N LEU A 87 1.64 1.96 -19.89
CA LEU A 87 2.48 1.45 -18.82
C LEU A 87 1.97 0.10 -18.29
N GLN A 88 0.65 -0.09 -18.19
CA GLN A 88 0.04 -1.39 -17.84
C GLN A 88 0.33 -2.46 -18.90
N ILE A 89 0.31 -2.10 -20.20
CA ILE A 89 0.68 -3.02 -21.28
C ILE A 89 2.16 -3.40 -21.16
N LEU A 90 3.05 -2.42 -20.95
CA LEU A 90 4.48 -2.67 -20.78
C LEU A 90 4.75 -3.62 -19.60
N GLY A 91 4.14 -3.35 -18.44
CA GLY A 91 4.25 -4.23 -17.27
C GLY A 91 3.76 -5.64 -17.59
N THR A 92 2.61 -5.78 -18.25
CA THR A 92 2.07 -7.09 -18.64
C THR A 92 3.00 -7.85 -19.58
N LEU A 93 3.59 -7.17 -20.58
CA LEU A 93 4.53 -7.76 -21.53
C LEU A 93 5.84 -8.22 -20.86
N ILE A 94 6.19 -7.66 -19.71
CA ILE A 94 7.34 -8.08 -18.90
C ILE A 94 6.93 -9.22 -17.96
N ALA A 95 5.83 -9.05 -17.21
CA ALA A 95 5.38 -9.97 -16.17
C ALA A 95 5.01 -11.35 -16.72
N VAL A 96 4.30 -11.43 -17.86
CA VAL A 96 3.82 -12.71 -18.39
C VAL A 96 4.98 -13.63 -18.80
N PRO A 97 5.95 -13.19 -19.62
CA PRO A 97 7.14 -14.00 -19.89
C PRO A 97 7.94 -14.32 -18.63
N ALA A 98 8.14 -13.34 -17.74
CA ALA A 98 8.87 -13.56 -16.50
C ALA A 98 8.22 -14.65 -15.63
N TYR A 99 6.88 -14.74 -15.58
CA TYR A 99 6.17 -15.78 -14.83
C TYR A 99 6.53 -17.19 -15.30
N PHE A 100 6.60 -17.38 -16.62
CA PHE A 100 7.00 -18.66 -17.19
C PHE A 100 8.49 -18.96 -16.96
N LEU A 101 9.37 -17.96 -16.97
CA LEU A 101 10.80 -18.17 -16.64
C LEU A 101 10.99 -18.77 -15.25
N GLY A 102 10.16 -18.40 -14.28
CA GLY A 102 10.16 -18.98 -12.93
C GLY A 102 9.84 -20.48 -12.89
N HIS A 103 9.32 -21.06 -13.98
CA HIS A 103 9.05 -22.50 -14.11
C HIS A 103 10.04 -23.21 -15.06
N LEU A 104 10.94 -22.47 -15.69
CA LEU A 104 11.88 -22.96 -16.70
C LEU A 104 13.33 -23.00 -16.21
N HIS A 105 13.59 -22.56 -14.98
CA HIS A 105 14.92 -22.63 -14.38
C HIS A 105 15.35 -24.10 -14.15
N LYS A 106 16.67 -24.33 -14.10
CA LYS A 106 17.26 -25.67 -13.89
C LYS A 106 18.35 -25.69 -12.82
N GLY A 107 18.68 -24.53 -12.26
CA GLY A 107 19.60 -24.38 -11.14
C GLY A 107 18.99 -24.87 -9.83
N ARG A 108 18.98 -24.02 -8.80
CA ARG A 108 18.40 -24.29 -7.49
C ARG A 108 17.01 -24.95 -7.60
N ALA A 109 16.87 -26.13 -7.01
CA ALA A 109 15.60 -26.81 -6.83
C ALA A 109 14.92 -26.33 -5.54
N PHE A 110 13.59 -26.29 -5.57
CA PHE A 110 12.76 -25.87 -4.44
C PHE A 110 11.71 -26.94 -4.14
N SER A 111 11.55 -27.28 -2.87
CA SER A 111 10.40 -28.05 -2.43
C SER A 111 9.08 -27.26 -2.61
N HIS A 112 7.93 -27.93 -2.46
CA HIS A 112 6.63 -27.27 -2.48
C HIS A 112 6.65 -26.05 -1.53
N ASN A 113 6.23 -24.89 -2.03
CA ASN A 113 6.43 -23.61 -1.34
C ASN A 113 5.26 -22.65 -1.57
N VAL A 114 5.13 -21.68 -0.66
CA VAL A 114 4.03 -20.71 -0.66
C VAL A 114 4.12 -19.72 -1.83
N HIS A 115 5.32 -19.40 -2.33
CA HIS A 115 5.50 -18.49 -3.46
C HIS A 115 4.87 -19.01 -4.74
N ALA A 116 5.13 -20.27 -5.10
CA ALA A 116 4.57 -20.91 -6.28
C ALA A 116 3.04 -21.05 -6.15
N SER A 117 2.56 -21.48 -4.99
CA SER A 117 1.13 -21.67 -4.73
C SER A 117 0.34 -20.35 -4.73
N PHE A 118 0.95 -19.25 -4.24
CA PHE A 118 0.32 -17.94 -4.21
C PHE A 118 0.42 -17.19 -5.54
N ALA A 119 1.45 -17.46 -6.37
CA ALA A 119 1.69 -16.79 -7.65
C ALA A 119 0.45 -16.79 -8.56
N ASN A 120 -0.29 -17.90 -8.59
CA ASN A 120 -1.47 -18.06 -9.43
C ASN A 120 -2.59 -17.06 -9.09
N TRP A 121 -2.73 -16.68 -7.82
CA TRP A 121 -3.69 -15.66 -7.40
C TRP A 121 -3.30 -14.26 -7.88
N LEU A 122 -2.01 -13.91 -7.80
CA LEU A 122 -1.52 -12.63 -8.33
C LEU A 122 -1.69 -12.57 -9.86
N MET A 123 -1.40 -13.66 -10.57
CA MET A 123 -1.60 -13.74 -12.02
C MET A 123 -3.09 -13.69 -12.40
N LEU A 124 -3.98 -14.31 -11.62
CA LEU A 124 -5.42 -14.18 -11.80
C LEU A 124 -5.87 -12.72 -11.66
N MET A 125 -5.37 -11.99 -10.65
CA MET A 125 -5.66 -10.57 -10.50
C MET A 125 -5.20 -9.76 -11.73
N LEU A 126 -4.03 -10.07 -12.28
CA LEU A 126 -3.53 -9.44 -13.51
C LEU A 126 -4.44 -9.73 -14.71
N ILE A 127 -4.88 -10.99 -14.89
CA ILE A 127 -5.82 -11.36 -15.95
C ILE A 127 -7.13 -10.60 -15.81
N VAL A 128 -7.70 -10.52 -14.59
CA VAL A 128 -8.92 -9.76 -14.31
C VAL A 128 -8.73 -8.27 -14.65
N GLN A 129 -7.59 -7.68 -14.30
CA GLN A 129 -7.25 -6.30 -14.66
C GLN A 129 -7.21 -6.07 -16.16
N ILE A 130 -6.60 -6.98 -16.92
CA ILE A 130 -6.52 -6.90 -18.38
C ILE A 130 -7.91 -7.03 -18.99
N VAL A 131 -8.71 -8.00 -18.56
CA VAL A 131 -10.06 -8.24 -19.08
C VAL A 131 -10.96 -7.03 -18.83
N PHE A 132 -10.99 -6.50 -17.60
CA PHE A 132 -11.76 -5.30 -17.32
C PHE A 132 -11.21 -4.07 -18.04
N GLY A 133 -9.88 -3.89 -18.09
CA GLY A 133 -9.26 -2.78 -18.80
C GLY A 133 -9.59 -2.76 -20.30
N LEU A 134 -9.53 -3.92 -20.96
CA LEU A 134 -9.94 -4.08 -22.36
C LEU A 134 -11.44 -3.80 -22.53
N TYR A 135 -12.29 -4.40 -21.70
CA TYR A 135 -13.74 -4.19 -21.75
C TYR A 135 -14.12 -2.71 -21.62
N LEU A 136 -13.54 -2.02 -20.63
CA LEU A 136 -13.80 -0.60 -20.39
C LEU A 136 -13.34 0.28 -21.56
N LYS A 137 -12.28 -0.12 -22.28
CA LYS A 137 -11.75 0.61 -23.43
C LYS A 137 -12.64 0.50 -24.68
N PHE A 138 -13.50 -0.52 -24.79
CA PHE A 138 -14.42 -0.66 -25.92
C PHE A 138 -15.66 0.26 -25.86
N HIS A 139 -15.83 1.05 -24.80
CA HIS A 139 -16.92 2.03 -24.65
C HIS A 139 -18.33 1.48 -24.94
N ILE A 140 -18.59 0.22 -24.58
CA ILE A 140 -19.90 -0.41 -24.78
C ILE A 140 -20.84 0.04 -23.66
N THR A 141 -21.73 0.99 -23.94
CA THR A 141 -22.58 1.66 -22.93
C THR A 141 -24.05 1.23 -22.95
N LYS A 142 -24.54 0.60 -24.03
CA LYS A 142 -25.99 0.37 -24.23
C LYS A 142 -26.49 -0.96 -23.65
N GLY A 143 -27.74 -0.95 -23.16
CA GLY A 143 -28.47 -2.16 -22.74
C GLY A 143 -27.88 -2.86 -21.51
N PHE A 144 -27.85 -4.20 -21.53
CA PHE A 144 -27.28 -5.02 -20.44
C PHE A 144 -25.81 -4.71 -20.15
N HIS A 145 -25.05 -4.30 -21.18
CA HIS A 145 -23.64 -3.93 -21.07
C HIS A 145 -23.40 -2.69 -20.19
N GLY A 146 -24.36 -1.77 -20.08
CA GLY A 146 -24.27 -0.63 -19.17
C GLY A 146 -24.21 -1.05 -17.70
N LYS A 147 -24.96 -2.09 -17.30
CA LYS A 147 -24.90 -2.66 -15.94
C LYS A 147 -23.57 -3.37 -15.70
N ILE A 148 -23.09 -4.16 -16.66
CA ILE A 148 -21.77 -4.82 -16.59
C ILE A 148 -20.65 -3.79 -16.48
N ARG A 149 -20.73 -2.67 -17.20
CA ARG A 149 -19.73 -1.60 -17.15
C ARG A 149 -19.56 -1.05 -15.75
N LYS A 150 -20.66 -0.83 -15.00
CA LYS A 150 -20.56 -0.40 -13.59
C LYS A 150 -19.77 -1.40 -12.75
N VAL A 151 -20.04 -2.70 -12.90
CA VAL A 151 -19.29 -3.75 -12.20
C VAL A 151 -17.82 -3.75 -12.62
N ALA A 152 -17.53 -3.65 -13.92
CA ALA A 152 -16.17 -3.63 -14.43
C ALA A 152 -15.37 -2.42 -13.93
N VAL A 153 -15.97 -1.22 -13.85
CA VAL A 153 -15.30 -0.02 -13.29
C VAL A 153 -14.92 -0.23 -11.82
N HIS A 154 -15.87 -0.67 -10.99
CA HIS A 154 -15.61 -0.88 -9.56
C HIS A 154 -14.63 -2.03 -9.33
N GLY A 155 -14.82 -3.16 -10.02
CA GLY A 155 -13.92 -4.31 -9.95
C GLY A 155 -12.50 -3.98 -10.39
N HIS A 156 -12.34 -3.24 -11.50
CA HIS A 156 -11.05 -2.76 -11.98
C HIS A 156 -10.38 -1.87 -10.93
N GLY A 157 -11.11 -0.91 -10.36
CA GLY A 157 -10.60 -0.01 -9.33
C GLY A 157 -10.18 -0.71 -8.04
N ILE A 158 -10.98 -1.67 -7.54
CA ILE A 158 -10.69 -2.40 -6.30
C ILE A 158 -9.47 -3.32 -6.48
N VAL A 159 -9.50 -4.17 -7.52
CA VAL A 159 -8.41 -5.13 -7.76
C VAL A 159 -7.10 -4.40 -8.06
N GLY A 160 -7.16 -3.28 -8.79
CA GLY A 160 -5.98 -2.46 -9.11
C GLY A 160 -5.34 -1.85 -7.86
N LYS A 161 -6.15 -1.31 -6.93
CA LYS A 161 -5.66 -0.74 -5.65
C LYS A 161 -5.18 -1.79 -4.65
N ALA A 162 -5.72 -3.01 -4.71
CA ALA A 162 -5.27 -4.13 -3.87
C ALA A 162 -3.96 -4.76 -4.38
N MET A 163 -3.68 -4.65 -5.68
CA MET A 163 -2.55 -5.35 -6.32
C MET A 163 -1.17 -5.02 -5.72
N PRO A 164 -0.81 -3.76 -5.37
CA PRO A 164 0.49 -3.48 -4.75
C PRO A 164 0.70 -4.23 -3.42
N VAL A 165 -0.35 -4.42 -2.62
CA VAL A 165 -0.27 -5.16 -1.35
C VAL A 165 -0.06 -6.65 -1.62
N VAL A 166 -0.82 -7.22 -2.56
CA VAL A 166 -0.67 -8.64 -2.94
C VAL A 166 0.69 -8.91 -3.59
N ALA A 167 1.17 -7.97 -4.42
CA ALA A 167 2.49 -8.02 -5.02
C ALA A 167 3.61 -7.95 -3.98
N TRP A 168 3.48 -7.08 -2.97
CA TRP A 168 4.41 -7.04 -1.84
C TRP A 168 4.52 -8.40 -1.16
N VAL A 169 3.38 -9.00 -0.80
CA VAL A 169 3.33 -10.34 -0.20
C VAL A 169 3.99 -11.39 -1.10
N GLN A 170 3.71 -11.40 -2.40
CA GLN A 170 4.34 -12.35 -3.34
C GLN A 170 5.86 -12.18 -3.44
N MET A 171 6.37 -10.94 -3.40
CA MET A 171 7.81 -10.67 -3.40
C MET A 171 8.48 -11.16 -2.11
N LEU A 172 7.82 -10.98 -0.95
CA LEU A 172 8.31 -11.54 0.31
C LEU A 172 8.36 -13.06 0.28
N PHE A 173 7.29 -13.71 -0.21
CA PHE A 173 7.27 -15.16 -0.40
C PHE A 173 8.39 -15.62 -1.34
N GLY A 174 8.73 -14.82 -2.35
CA GLY A 174 9.85 -15.08 -3.25
C GLY A 174 11.19 -15.08 -2.51
N GLY A 175 11.45 -14.07 -1.68
CA GLY A 175 12.65 -13.99 -0.85
C GLY A 175 12.77 -15.15 0.15
N ILE A 176 11.67 -15.46 0.86
CA ILE A 176 11.60 -16.59 1.81
C ILE A 176 11.88 -17.91 1.08
N THR A 177 11.27 -18.14 -0.08
CA THR A 177 11.45 -19.36 -0.87
C THR A 177 12.87 -19.47 -1.43
N ALA A 178 13.45 -18.36 -1.89
CA ALA A 178 14.81 -18.32 -2.42
C ALA A 178 15.87 -18.73 -1.39
N LEU A 179 15.62 -18.43 -0.11
CA LEU A 179 16.49 -18.75 1.03
C LEU A 179 16.13 -20.05 1.74
N GLY A 180 14.96 -20.64 1.46
CA GLY A 180 14.51 -21.87 2.11
C GLY A 180 13.98 -21.70 3.54
N PHE A 181 13.73 -20.46 3.96
CA PHE A 181 13.35 -20.11 5.34
C PHE A 181 11.88 -20.38 5.67
N CYS A 182 11.56 -20.19 6.95
CA CYS A 182 10.21 -20.10 7.52
C CYS A 182 9.43 -21.41 7.45
N ARG A 183 10.08 -22.52 7.81
CA ARG A 183 9.48 -23.85 7.87
C ARG A 183 9.56 -24.42 9.27
N ASP A 184 8.73 -25.43 9.51
CA ASP A 184 8.63 -26.15 10.78
C ASP A 184 8.56 -25.21 12.00
N ASP A 185 9.44 -25.42 12.98
CA ASP A 185 9.45 -24.70 14.25
C ASP A 185 9.79 -23.20 14.10
N HIS A 186 10.36 -22.77 12.96
CA HIS A 186 10.68 -21.37 12.67
C HIS A 186 9.49 -20.59 12.09
N LEU A 187 8.42 -21.26 11.65
CA LEU A 187 7.30 -20.61 10.95
C LEU A 187 6.65 -19.50 11.79
N GLY A 188 6.40 -19.74 13.08
CA GLY A 188 5.75 -18.76 13.96
C GLY A 188 6.58 -17.49 14.12
N GLN A 189 7.89 -17.64 14.33
CA GLN A 189 8.84 -16.54 14.45
C GLN A 189 8.92 -15.72 13.15
N CYS A 190 9.04 -16.40 12.02
CA CYS A 190 9.01 -15.80 10.69
C CYS A 190 7.74 -14.99 10.44
N LEU A 191 6.56 -15.57 10.72
CA LEU A 191 5.27 -14.88 10.54
C LEU A 191 5.22 -13.59 11.36
N ALA A 192 5.64 -13.63 12.63
CA ALA A 192 5.68 -12.45 13.48
C ALA A 192 6.57 -11.34 12.85
N HIS A 193 7.77 -11.69 12.38
CA HIS A 193 8.73 -10.74 11.81
C HIS A 193 8.25 -10.15 10.48
N PHE A 194 7.78 -10.99 9.56
CA PHE A 194 7.34 -10.54 8.25
C PHE A 194 6.01 -9.76 8.30
N ILE A 195 5.04 -10.19 9.12
CA ILE A 195 3.74 -9.51 9.25
C ILE A 195 3.93 -8.16 9.96
N MET A 196 4.55 -8.14 11.14
CA MET A 196 4.70 -6.89 11.89
C MET A 196 5.64 -5.91 11.19
N GLY A 197 6.74 -6.40 10.61
CA GLY A 197 7.65 -5.52 9.88
C GLY A 197 7.02 -4.93 8.60
N SER A 198 6.23 -5.72 7.87
CA SER A 198 5.40 -5.19 6.76
C SER A 198 4.36 -4.20 7.25
N ALA A 199 3.77 -4.42 8.43
CA ALA A 199 2.80 -3.49 9.02
C ALA A 199 3.44 -2.14 9.37
N PHE A 200 4.68 -2.11 9.88
CA PHE A 200 5.40 -0.86 10.10
C PHE A 200 5.70 -0.11 8.80
N ILE A 201 6.12 -0.81 7.74
CA ILE A 201 6.29 -0.20 6.40
C ILE A 201 4.96 0.36 5.90
N GLY A 202 3.88 -0.43 5.98
CA GLY A 202 2.53 -0.02 5.59
C GLY A 202 2.05 1.20 6.38
N TYR A 203 2.32 1.25 7.68
CA TYR A 203 1.98 2.41 8.51
C TYR A 203 2.78 3.64 8.11
N GLY A 204 4.09 3.50 7.85
CA GLY A 204 4.92 4.57 7.29
C GLY A 204 4.38 5.10 5.96
N ILE A 205 3.93 4.21 5.05
CA ILE A 205 3.26 4.57 3.79
C ILE A 205 1.98 5.36 4.05
N ILE A 206 1.12 4.91 4.97
CA ILE A 206 -0.13 5.60 5.34
C ILE A 206 0.16 6.98 5.93
N LEU A 207 1.14 7.11 6.84
CA LEU A 207 1.53 8.41 7.38
C LEU A 207 2.01 9.35 6.26
N THR A 208 2.81 8.85 5.32
CA THR A 208 3.30 9.65 4.16
C THR A 208 2.14 10.07 3.25
N LEU A 209 1.21 9.16 2.95
CA LEU A 209 -0.03 9.42 2.19
C LEU A 209 -0.87 10.51 2.87
N MET A 210 -1.13 10.38 4.17
CA MET A 210 -1.95 11.31 4.92
C MET A 210 -1.33 12.71 4.96
N MET A 211 -0.01 12.76 5.18
CA MET A 211 0.76 14.01 5.20
C MET A 211 0.68 14.75 3.86
N LEU A 212 0.97 14.06 2.74
CA LEU A 212 1.13 14.72 1.44
C LEU A 212 -0.18 14.96 0.68
N VAL A 213 -1.14 14.03 0.75
CA VAL A 213 -2.34 14.07 -0.09
C VAL A 213 -3.65 13.73 0.64
N GLY A 214 -3.59 13.35 1.92
CA GLY A 214 -4.75 12.91 2.70
C GLY A 214 -5.51 14.01 3.44
N GLN A 215 -5.04 15.27 3.42
CA GLN A 215 -5.61 16.37 4.20
C GLN A 215 -7.10 16.63 3.86
N ALA A 216 -7.45 16.60 2.57
CA ALA A 216 -8.82 16.78 2.13
C ALA A 216 -9.75 15.64 2.61
N TRP A 217 -9.24 14.41 2.68
CA TRP A 217 -9.99 13.27 3.20
C TRP A 217 -10.17 13.36 4.72
N LEU A 218 -9.12 13.72 5.46
CA LEU A 218 -9.19 13.92 6.91
C LEU A 218 -10.23 15.00 7.27
N LYS A 219 -10.22 16.14 6.57
CA LYS A 219 -11.21 17.21 6.76
C LYS A 219 -12.64 16.72 6.54
N ARG A 220 -12.88 15.92 5.49
CA ARG A 220 -14.20 15.33 5.18
C ARG A 220 -14.64 14.29 6.21
N SER A 221 -13.70 13.50 6.73
CA SER A 221 -14.01 12.47 7.73
C SER A 221 -14.50 13.04 9.05
N GLY A 222 -14.21 14.32 9.34
CA GLY A 222 -14.50 14.93 10.64
C GLY A 222 -13.77 14.23 11.78
N ARG A 223 -12.61 13.62 11.51
CA ARG A 223 -11.75 12.92 12.48
C ARG A 223 -10.29 13.33 12.29
N SER A 224 -9.52 13.31 13.36
CA SER A 224 -8.07 13.49 13.29
C SER A 224 -7.39 12.22 12.82
N GLN A 225 -6.17 12.33 12.31
CA GLN A 225 -5.37 11.17 11.93
C GLN A 225 -5.18 10.21 13.11
N GLU A 226 -4.90 10.76 14.30
CA GLU A 226 -4.70 10.00 15.52
C GLU A 226 -5.94 9.26 15.99
N PHE A 227 -7.15 9.69 15.59
CA PHE A 227 -8.36 8.91 15.86
C PHE A 227 -8.29 7.56 15.17
N PHE A 228 -7.92 7.54 13.89
CA PHE A 228 -7.80 6.31 13.11
C PHE A 228 -6.63 5.45 13.60
N ASP A 229 -5.47 6.07 13.83
CA ASP A 229 -4.29 5.38 14.34
C ASP A 229 -4.59 4.73 15.71
N SER A 230 -5.23 5.48 16.62
CA SER A 230 -5.60 4.97 17.94
C SER A 230 -6.67 3.90 17.89
N ALA A 231 -7.63 3.98 16.95
CA ALA A 231 -8.64 2.94 16.76
C ALA A 231 -8.03 1.63 16.25
N LEU A 232 -7.06 1.72 15.32
CA LEU A 232 -6.32 0.56 14.85
C LEU A 232 -5.46 -0.06 15.96
N ILE A 233 -4.73 0.77 16.70
CA ILE A 233 -3.95 0.35 17.88
C ILE A 233 -4.86 -0.34 18.90
N ALA A 234 -6.07 0.20 19.13
CA ALA A 234 -7.06 -0.39 20.03
C ALA A 234 -7.52 -1.78 19.57
N ALA A 235 -7.91 -1.90 18.30
CA ALA A 235 -8.39 -3.15 17.74
C ALA A 235 -7.29 -4.22 17.70
N TRP A 236 -6.10 -3.85 17.22
CA TRP A 236 -4.96 -4.76 17.14
C TRP A 236 -4.50 -5.22 18.52
N GLY A 237 -4.33 -4.28 19.47
CA GLY A 237 -3.94 -4.61 20.84
C GLY A 237 -4.93 -5.57 21.50
N CYS A 238 -6.24 -5.38 21.26
CA CYS A 238 -7.29 -6.24 21.80
C CYS A 238 -7.17 -7.66 21.25
N VAL A 239 -7.06 -7.81 19.92
CA VAL A 239 -6.85 -9.12 19.29
C VAL A 239 -5.59 -9.77 19.86
N ASN A 240 -4.46 -9.06 19.85
CA ASN A 240 -3.17 -9.56 20.32
C ASN A 240 -3.23 -10.05 21.78
N THR A 241 -3.85 -9.29 22.69
CA THR A 241 -4.02 -9.70 24.08
C THR A 241 -4.74 -11.04 24.22
N PHE A 242 -5.75 -11.30 23.40
CA PHE A 242 -6.59 -12.49 23.55
C PHE A 242 -6.18 -13.66 22.65
N THR A 243 -5.29 -13.46 21.68
CA THR A 243 -4.82 -14.52 20.76
C THR A 243 -3.42 -15.03 21.05
N GLU A 244 -2.58 -14.24 21.73
CA GLU A 244 -1.17 -14.59 21.92
C GLU A 244 -0.99 -15.77 22.89
N HIS A 245 -1.65 -15.73 24.05
CA HIS A 245 -1.65 -16.86 24.96
C HIS A 245 -2.81 -17.82 24.64
N ARG A 246 -2.50 -19.12 24.58
CA ARG A 246 -3.53 -20.17 24.50
C ARG A 246 -4.19 -20.33 25.85
N TRP A 247 -5.25 -19.54 26.08
CA TRP A 247 -6.02 -19.56 27.33
C TRP A 247 -6.42 -20.98 27.74
N GLY A 248 -5.99 -21.39 28.93
CA GLY A 248 -6.15 -22.75 29.46
C GLY A 248 -4.89 -23.62 29.41
N GLY A 249 -3.81 -23.15 28.75
CA GLY A 249 -2.47 -23.74 28.80
C GLY A 249 -1.56 -23.12 29.86
N ALA A 250 -0.35 -23.67 30.02
CA ALA A 250 0.69 -23.08 30.86
C ALA A 250 1.32 -21.85 30.16
N TRP A 251 1.67 -20.82 30.92
CA TRP A 251 2.38 -19.65 30.41
C TRP A 251 3.81 -20.00 30.02
N VAL A 252 4.22 -19.63 28.82
CA VAL A 252 5.60 -19.75 28.34
C VAL A 252 6.31 -18.39 28.49
N ALA A 253 7.65 -18.38 28.56
CA ALA A 253 8.46 -17.22 28.92
C ALA A 253 8.17 -15.95 28.09
N ASN A 254 7.84 -16.09 26.80
CA ASN A 254 7.54 -14.96 25.91
C ASN A 254 6.07 -14.52 25.92
N ASP A 255 5.13 -15.40 26.32
CA ASP A 255 3.68 -15.14 26.31
C ASP A 255 3.32 -13.90 27.13
N ILE A 256 3.96 -13.71 28.29
CA ILE A 256 3.68 -12.58 29.18
C ILE A 256 4.10 -11.27 28.52
N GLN A 257 5.28 -11.20 27.91
CA GLN A 257 5.77 -9.98 27.28
C GLN A 257 4.86 -9.57 26.11
N HIS A 258 4.49 -10.53 25.25
CA HIS A 258 3.65 -10.24 24.09
C HIS A 258 2.20 -9.93 24.48
N THR A 259 1.62 -10.66 25.45
CA THR A 259 0.26 -10.39 25.94
C THR A 259 0.17 -9.02 26.60
N THR A 260 1.15 -8.66 27.44
CA THR A 260 1.19 -7.35 28.10
C THR A 260 1.41 -6.20 27.10
N MET A 261 2.17 -6.44 26.02
CA MET A 261 2.27 -5.50 24.90
C MET A 261 0.90 -5.25 24.25
N GLY A 262 0.09 -6.30 24.03
CA GLY A 262 -1.29 -6.14 23.57
C GLY A 262 -2.12 -5.28 24.52
N VAL A 263 -1.98 -5.50 25.84
CA VAL A 263 -2.77 -4.80 26.86
C VAL A 263 -2.51 -3.30 26.85
N ILE A 264 -1.23 -2.90 26.81
CA ILE A 264 -0.89 -1.48 26.75
C ILE A 264 -1.36 -0.86 25.43
N TRP A 265 -1.26 -1.58 24.30
CA TRP A 265 -1.76 -1.11 23.02
C TRP A 265 -3.25 -0.80 23.08
N TRP A 266 -4.10 -1.71 23.53
CA TRP A 266 -5.54 -1.43 23.48
C TRP A 266 -6.00 -0.40 24.51
N CYS A 267 -5.42 -0.41 25.73
CA CYS A 267 -5.70 0.61 26.74
C CYS A 267 -5.31 2.02 26.25
N ALA A 268 -4.11 2.15 25.67
CA ALA A 268 -3.64 3.42 25.12
C ALA A 268 -4.45 3.83 23.89
N GLY A 269 -4.78 2.89 22.99
CA GLY A 269 -5.61 3.14 21.81
C GLY A 269 -6.98 3.72 22.19
N LEU A 270 -7.67 3.16 23.18
CA LEU A 270 -8.92 3.72 23.69
C LEU A 270 -8.75 5.15 24.23
N THR A 271 -7.64 5.41 24.94
CA THR A 271 -7.29 6.75 25.42
C THR A 271 -7.05 7.72 24.25
N GLY A 272 -6.34 7.30 23.21
CA GLY A 272 -6.09 8.11 22.02
C GLY A 272 -7.37 8.43 21.24
N VAL A 273 -8.29 7.47 21.10
CA VAL A 273 -9.63 7.68 20.52
C VAL A 273 -10.45 8.69 21.34
N TRP A 274 -10.33 8.66 22.67
CA TRP A 274 -10.98 9.63 23.54
C TRP A 274 -10.40 11.03 23.38
N LEU A 275 -9.08 11.17 23.39
CA LEU A 275 -8.38 12.46 23.26
C LEU A 275 -8.45 13.09 21.86
N SER A 276 -8.89 12.33 20.86
CA SER A 276 -9.00 12.78 19.47
C SER A 276 -10.15 13.74 19.17
N ARG A 277 -10.85 14.24 20.21
CA ARG A 277 -11.98 15.17 20.08
C ARG A 277 -11.86 16.33 21.07
N LYS A 278 -12.24 17.53 20.64
CA LYS A 278 -12.42 18.70 21.49
C LYS A 278 -13.78 18.65 22.20
N ARG A 279 -14.01 19.57 23.14
CA ARG A 279 -15.29 19.68 23.88
C ARG A 279 -16.49 19.95 22.98
N ASP A 280 -16.29 20.67 21.89
CA ASP A 280 -17.31 20.97 20.87
C ASP A 280 -17.49 19.84 19.83
N GLY A 281 -16.77 18.72 19.99
CA GLY A 281 -16.80 17.58 19.07
C GLY A 281 -15.85 17.71 17.88
N ALA A 282 -15.15 18.84 17.71
CA ALA A 282 -14.22 19.01 16.60
C ALA A 282 -12.99 18.07 16.73
N PRO A 283 -12.39 17.64 15.61
CA PRO A 283 -11.18 16.81 15.62
C PRO A 283 -10.04 17.44 16.41
N LYS A 284 -9.29 16.60 17.14
CA LYS A 284 -8.06 17.01 17.83
C LYS A 284 -6.94 16.01 17.58
N ARG A 285 -5.75 16.51 17.22
CA ARG A 285 -4.51 15.72 17.21
C ARG A 285 -4.11 15.38 18.65
N ASN A 286 -3.36 14.30 18.86
CA ASN A 286 -2.82 13.96 20.17
C ASN A 286 -1.55 13.09 20.08
N PHE A 287 -0.85 12.91 21.19
CA PHE A 287 0.46 12.25 21.21
C PHE A 287 0.39 10.73 21.34
N VAL A 288 -0.79 10.16 21.63
CA VAL A 288 -0.92 8.77 22.12
C VAL A 288 -0.40 7.73 21.14
N PRO A 289 -0.72 7.77 19.83
CA PRO A 289 -0.14 6.82 18.87
C PRO A 289 1.39 6.84 18.86
N GLY A 290 2.00 8.03 18.84
CA GLY A 290 3.47 8.17 18.89
C GLY A 290 4.06 7.61 20.19
N PHE A 291 3.35 7.77 21.31
CA PHE A 291 3.79 7.25 22.61
C PHE A 291 3.72 5.72 22.69
N VAL A 292 2.68 5.10 22.14
CA VAL A 292 2.58 3.63 22.07
C VAL A 292 3.72 3.04 21.24
N ILE A 293 4.02 3.67 20.09
CA ILE A 293 5.17 3.27 19.25
C ILE A 293 6.49 3.41 20.03
N LEU A 294 6.66 4.51 20.78
CA LEU A 294 7.84 4.72 21.61
C LEU A 294 8.00 3.63 22.68
N LEU A 295 6.94 3.32 23.44
CA LEU A 295 6.95 2.27 24.46
C LEU A 295 7.22 0.88 23.85
N THR A 296 6.66 0.61 22.68
CA THR A 296 6.92 -0.63 21.93
C THR A 296 8.39 -0.73 21.57
N GLY A 297 9.00 0.35 21.08
CA GLY A 297 10.43 0.38 20.77
C GLY A 297 11.31 0.13 21.99
N TRP A 298 10.96 0.73 23.14
CA TRP A 298 11.67 0.45 24.40
C TRP A 298 11.59 -1.02 24.80
N ALA A 299 10.39 -1.61 24.78
CA ALA A 299 10.21 -3.02 25.14
C ALA A 299 10.98 -3.96 24.20
N MET A 300 10.96 -3.68 22.90
CA MET A 300 11.67 -4.49 21.89
C MET A 300 13.18 -4.34 22.01
N SER A 301 13.69 -3.17 22.41
CA SER A 301 15.13 -2.99 22.67
C SER A 301 15.66 -3.84 23.84
N GLY A 302 14.77 -4.23 24.76
CA GLY A 302 15.09 -5.12 25.89
C GLY A 302 14.68 -6.58 25.68
N HIS A 303 14.20 -6.94 24.48
CA HIS A 303 13.72 -8.30 24.22
C HIS A 303 14.90 -9.27 24.08
N PRO A 304 15.00 -10.32 24.92
CA PRO A 304 16.14 -11.23 24.90
C PRO A 304 16.14 -12.07 23.61
N GLN A 305 17.32 -12.34 23.06
CA GLN A 305 17.52 -13.21 21.90
C GLN A 305 18.63 -14.23 22.20
N HIS A 306 18.55 -15.40 21.56
CA HIS A 306 19.53 -16.46 21.75
C HIS A 306 20.88 -16.13 21.08
N LEU A 307 20.85 -15.46 19.92
CA LEU A 307 22.04 -15.10 19.17
C LEU A 307 22.45 -13.64 19.48
N PRO A 308 23.70 -13.36 19.89
CA PRO A 308 24.16 -12.00 20.18
C PRO A 308 23.98 -11.02 19.02
N LEU A 309 24.16 -11.50 17.77
CA LEU A 309 23.92 -10.69 16.57
C LEU A 309 22.45 -10.27 16.49
N SER A 310 21.51 -11.20 16.73
CA SER A 310 20.07 -10.92 16.76
C SER A 310 19.74 -9.89 17.84
N THR A 311 20.30 -10.01 19.04
CA THR A 311 20.12 -9.02 20.13
C THR A 311 20.51 -7.62 19.68
N MET A 312 21.66 -7.46 19.03
CA MET A 312 22.13 -6.15 18.58
C MET A 312 21.22 -5.54 17.50
N VAL A 313 20.73 -6.37 16.56
CA VAL A 313 19.78 -5.91 15.53
C VAL A 313 18.44 -5.50 16.16
N HIS A 314 17.93 -6.26 17.12
CA HIS A 314 16.70 -5.94 17.86
C HIS A 314 16.82 -4.67 18.71
N VAL A 315 17.99 -4.42 19.32
CA VAL A 315 18.28 -3.15 20.03
C VAL A 315 18.19 -1.97 19.06
N VAL A 316 18.82 -2.08 17.88
CA VAL A 316 18.74 -1.01 16.86
C VAL A 316 17.30 -0.82 16.39
N PHE A 317 16.57 -1.90 16.10
CA PHE A 317 15.14 -1.84 15.78
C PHE A 317 14.34 -1.08 16.85
N GLY A 318 14.54 -1.42 18.12
CA GLY A 318 13.89 -0.76 19.25
C GLY A 318 14.20 0.73 19.31
N TYR A 319 15.46 1.12 19.15
CA TYR A 319 15.86 2.53 19.12
C TYR A 319 15.29 3.29 17.91
N THR A 320 15.27 2.68 16.74
CA THR A 320 14.63 3.26 15.54
C THR A 320 13.15 3.50 15.77
N LEU A 321 12.46 2.54 16.41
CA LEU A 321 11.03 2.65 16.70
C LEU A 321 10.74 3.68 17.80
N MET A 322 11.60 3.76 18.84
CA MET A 322 11.55 4.83 19.85
C MET A 322 11.71 6.20 19.20
N ALA A 323 12.67 6.35 18.29
CA ALA A 323 12.90 7.59 17.56
C ALA A 323 11.71 7.95 16.65
N ALA A 324 11.07 6.98 16.00
CA ALA A 324 9.86 7.20 15.21
C ALA A 324 8.70 7.74 16.08
N GLY A 325 8.46 7.10 17.23
CA GLY A 325 7.44 7.51 18.19
C GLY A 325 7.70 8.92 18.76
N LEU A 326 8.95 9.19 19.16
CA LEU A 326 9.36 10.51 19.65
C LEU A 326 9.22 11.59 18.57
N ALA A 327 9.69 11.32 17.35
CA ALA A 327 9.53 12.24 16.22
C ALA A 327 8.06 12.55 15.96
N ARG A 328 7.17 11.55 16.06
CA ARG A 328 5.73 11.79 15.90
C ARG A 328 5.14 12.65 17.01
N ILE A 329 5.57 12.48 18.26
CA ILE A 329 5.17 13.34 19.37
C ILE A 329 5.64 14.78 19.14
N ILE A 330 6.90 14.94 18.71
CA ILE A 330 7.47 16.28 18.42
C ILE A 330 6.73 16.95 17.26
N GLU A 331 6.43 16.20 16.20
CA GLU A 331 5.65 16.67 15.06
C GLU A 331 4.31 17.24 15.52
N VAL A 332 3.51 16.44 16.25
CA VAL A 332 2.17 16.83 16.69
C VAL A 332 2.23 18.04 17.63
N ALA A 333 3.11 18.00 18.64
CA ALA A 333 3.12 18.99 19.71
C ALA A 333 3.80 20.32 19.31
N PHE A 334 4.88 20.28 18.53
CA PHE A 334 5.74 21.45 18.30
C PHE A 334 5.76 21.92 16.84
N VAL A 335 5.81 21.01 15.87
CA VAL A 335 5.86 21.36 14.44
C VAL A 335 4.49 21.80 13.96
N LEU A 336 3.48 20.96 14.17
CA LEU A 336 2.10 21.24 13.79
C LEU A 336 1.29 21.91 14.89
N ARG A 337 1.73 21.85 16.16
CA ARG A 337 1.02 22.48 17.31
C ARG A 337 -0.48 22.11 17.34
N ASP A 338 -0.77 20.82 17.23
CA ASP A 338 -2.13 20.24 17.11
C ASP A 338 -2.93 20.64 15.85
N HIS A 339 -2.37 21.41 14.91
CA HIS A 339 -2.99 21.66 13.61
C HIS A 339 -2.91 20.45 12.68
N ALA A 340 -3.80 20.38 11.68
CA ALA A 340 -3.83 19.28 10.73
C ALA A 340 -2.67 19.33 9.71
N THR A 341 -2.24 20.54 9.36
CA THR A 341 -1.19 20.83 8.39
C THR A 341 -0.47 22.13 8.78
N THR A 342 0.69 22.38 8.18
CA THR A 342 1.43 23.64 8.21
C THR A 342 0.65 24.79 7.57
N GLU A 343 1.02 26.04 7.89
CA GLU A 343 0.31 27.25 7.41
C GLU A 343 0.40 27.45 5.89
N ASP A 344 1.51 27.06 5.28
CA ASP A 344 1.77 27.11 3.84
C ASP A 344 1.20 25.90 3.09
N GLY A 345 0.71 24.88 3.81
CA GLY A 345 0.18 23.64 3.24
C GLY A 345 1.26 22.66 2.76
N GLU A 346 2.53 23.01 2.92
CA GLU A 346 3.68 22.21 2.48
C GLU A 346 4.25 21.40 3.65
N ALA A 347 4.60 20.14 3.40
CA ALA A 347 5.14 19.27 4.44
C ALA A 347 6.51 19.75 4.91
N ASN A 348 6.66 20.00 6.21
CA ASN A 348 7.95 20.34 6.80
C ASN A 348 8.89 19.14 6.73
N SER A 349 10.20 19.37 6.56
CA SER A 349 11.22 18.30 6.51
C SER A 349 11.17 17.36 7.73
N PHE A 350 10.88 17.89 8.92
CA PHE A 350 10.71 17.09 10.14
C PHE A 350 9.53 16.10 10.03
N GLN A 351 8.53 16.46 9.23
CA GLN A 351 7.38 15.70 8.73
C GLN A 351 7.72 14.24 8.42
N TYR A 352 8.83 14.10 7.70
CA TYR A 352 9.26 12.87 7.05
C TYR A 352 10.03 11.92 7.97
N ILE A 353 10.49 12.38 9.14
CA ILE A 353 11.34 11.59 10.04
C ILE A 353 10.56 10.39 10.61
N ALA A 354 9.39 10.65 11.21
CA ALA A 354 8.56 9.59 11.78
C ALA A 354 8.15 8.52 10.76
N PRO A 355 7.57 8.87 9.57
CA PRO A 355 7.24 7.86 8.57
C PRO A 355 8.49 7.12 8.11
N PHE A 356 9.59 7.79 7.76
CA PHE A 356 10.83 7.14 7.31
C PHE A 356 11.35 6.11 8.33
N LEU A 357 11.40 6.48 9.61
CA LEU A 357 11.86 5.56 10.65
C LEU A 357 10.93 4.34 10.80
N LEU A 358 9.63 4.45 10.48
CA LEU A 358 8.74 3.27 10.41
C LEU A 358 9.07 2.35 9.23
N TYR A 359 9.46 2.89 8.06
CA TYR A 359 9.98 2.04 6.98
C TYR A 359 11.25 1.30 7.44
N ALA A 360 12.17 2.03 8.07
CA ALA A 360 13.42 1.45 8.58
C ALA A 360 13.16 0.38 9.65
N SER A 361 12.31 0.68 10.64
CA SER A 361 11.88 -0.30 11.66
C SER A 361 11.26 -1.54 11.03
N GLY A 362 10.44 -1.39 9.99
CA GLY A 362 9.84 -2.54 9.34
C GLY A 362 10.84 -3.45 8.63
N PHE A 363 11.83 -2.88 7.92
CA PHE A 363 12.92 -3.66 7.32
C PHE A 363 13.84 -4.29 8.37
N LEU A 364 14.18 -3.57 9.44
CA LEU A 364 14.95 -4.11 10.57
C LEU A 364 14.25 -5.32 11.19
N PHE A 365 12.95 -5.20 11.43
CA PHE A 365 12.17 -6.29 12.03
C PHE A 365 12.01 -7.48 11.08
N MET A 366 11.73 -7.25 9.79
CA MET A 366 11.67 -8.34 8.80
C MET A 366 13.01 -9.06 8.64
N GLY A 367 14.12 -8.32 8.73
CA GLY A 367 15.46 -8.87 8.58
C GLY A 367 15.94 -9.67 9.79
N ALA A 368 15.28 -9.57 10.95
CA ALA A 368 15.76 -10.16 12.20
C ALA A 368 15.22 -11.57 12.50
N THR A 369 14.85 -12.35 11.48
CA THR A 369 14.44 -13.76 11.70
C THR A 369 15.61 -14.61 12.20
N GLU A 370 15.32 -15.65 12.97
CA GLU A 370 16.37 -16.52 13.55
C GLU A 370 17.28 -17.10 12.47
N GLU A 371 16.70 -17.67 11.40
CA GLU A 371 17.44 -18.26 10.28
C GLU A 371 18.27 -17.21 9.51
N GLN A 372 17.71 -16.03 9.28
CA GLN A 372 18.43 -14.92 8.62
C GLN A 372 19.59 -14.44 9.50
N MET A 373 19.40 -14.31 10.80
CA MET A 373 20.44 -13.87 11.72
C MET A 373 21.57 -14.90 11.82
N GLN A 374 21.23 -16.19 11.82
CA GLN A 374 22.22 -17.26 11.79
C GLN A 374 23.04 -17.22 10.49
N LEU A 375 22.38 -17.11 9.32
CA LEU A 375 23.04 -16.99 8.02
C LEU A 375 24.04 -15.81 7.97
N ILE A 376 23.63 -14.65 8.48
CA ILE A 376 24.48 -13.44 8.51
C ILE A 376 25.65 -13.62 9.49
N SER A 377 25.42 -14.26 10.63
CA SER A 377 26.45 -14.58 11.61
C SER A 377 27.50 -15.53 11.04
N ASP A 378 27.08 -16.60 10.36
CA ASP A 378 27.96 -17.59 9.76
C ASP A 378 28.79 -17.01 8.62
N ALA A 379 28.24 -16.03 7.89
CA ALA A 379 28.97 -15.25 6.88
C ALA A 379 29.97 -14.24 7.49
N GLY A 380 30.03 -14.09 8.81
CA GLY A 380 30.91 -13.12 9.48
C GLY A 380 30.51 -11.65 9.25
N ILE A 381 29.26 -11.39 8.85
CA ILE A 381 28.75 -10.04 8.59
C ILE A 381 28.34 -9.39 9.90
N THR A 382 28.86 -8.19 10.15
CA THR A 382 28.53 -7.45 11.39
C THR A 382 27.11 -6.86 11.35
N HIS A 383 26.49 -6.70 12.52
CA HIS A 383 25.19 -6.03 12.65
C HIS A 383 25.19 -4.63 12.03
N VAL A 384 26.29 -3.87 12.13
CA VAL A 384 26.38 -2.50 11.58
C VAL A 384 26.21 -2.52 10.07
N SER A 385 27.00 -3.33 9.36
CA SER A 385 26.92 -3.45 7.90
C SER A 385 25.53 -3.92 7.46
N TYR A 386 24.98 -4.90 8.16
CA TYR A 386 23.65 -5.45 7.90
C TYR A 386 22.54 -4.41 8.09
N VAL A 387 22.56 -3.68 9.21
CA VAL A 387 21.61 -2.59 9.50
C VAL A 387 21.65 -1.50 8.43
N LEU A 388 22.84 -1.09 7.97
CA LEU A 388 22.97 -0.07 6.92
C LEU A 388 22.36 -0.52 5.59
N VAL A 389 22.46 -1.81 5.26
CA VAL A 389 21.79 -2.38 4.08
C VAL A 389 20.26 -2.30 4.23
N LEU A 390 19.72 -2.65 5.40
CA LEU A 390 18.27 -2.57 5.66
C LEU A 390 17.75 -1.13 5.63
N TYR A 391 18.50 -0.17 6.18
CA TYR A 391 18.19 1.27 6.03
C TYR A 391 18.24 1.73 4.57
N SER A 392 19.15 1.19 3.77
CA SER A 392 19.22 1.51 2.33
C SER A 392 17.96 1.05 1.60
N PHE A 393 17.45 -0.15 1.89
CA PHE A 393 16.16 -0.60 1.36
C PHE A 393 15.00 0.28 1.83
N ALA A 394 15.00 0.71 3.09
CA ALA A 394 14.01 1.64 3.61
C ALA A 394 14.02 2.97 2.83
N PHE A 395 15.19 3.54 2.54
CA PHE A 395 15.31 4.75 1.71
C PHE A 395 14.78 4.55 0.29
N LEU A 396 15.06 3.40 -0.34
CA LEU A 396 14.59 3.12 -1.70
C LEU A 396 13.05 3.03 -1.77
N ILE A 397 12.43 2.32 -0.83
CA ILE A 397 10.96 2.23 -0.78
C ILE A 397 10.35 3.57 -0.39
N PHE A 398 10.95 4.29 0.56
CA PHE A 398 10.50 5.63 0.95
C PHE A 398 10.56 6.61 -0.23
N LEU A 399 11.67 6.62 -0.98
CA LEU A 399 11.81 7.42 -2.20
C LEU A 399 10.74 7.05 -3.21
N PHE A 400 10.55 5.76 -3.49
CA PHE A 400 9.57 5.31 -4.47
C PHE A 400 8.14 5.70 -4.07
N THR A 401 7.75 5.56 -2.80
CA THR A 401 6.47 6.04 -2.30
C THR A 401 6.31 7.55 -2.53
N ASN A 402 7.33 8.35 -2.19
CA ASN A 402 7.28 9.81 -2.41
C ASN A 402 7.18 10.15 -3.91
N MET A 403 7.88 9.43 -4.79
CA MET A 403 7.76 9.61 -6.24
C MET A 403 6.34 9.33 -6.73
N LEU A 404 5.70 8.26 -6.25
CA LEU A 404 4.30 7.94 -6.58
C LEU A 404 3.34 9.01 -6.08
N LEU A 405 3.52 9.51 -4.85
CA LEU A 405 2.67 10.56 -4.28
C LEU A 405 2.86 11.90 -4.98
N HIS A 406 4.10 12.24 -5.35
CA HIS A 406 4.39 13.42 -6.13
C HIS A 406 3.76 13.34 -7.52
N LEU A 407 3.86 12.17 -8.18
CA LEU A 407 3.21 11.93 -9.47
C LEU A 407 1.70 12.12 -9.37
N TYR A 408 1.07 11.62 -8.30
CA TYR A 408 -0.34 11.87 -8.02
C TYR A 408 -0.62 13.38 -7.87
N ALA A 409 0.08 14.05 -6.97
CA ALA A 409 -0.17 15.45 -6.59
C ALA A 409 -0.05 16.45 -7.77
N VAL A 410 0.96 16.27 -8.62
CA VAL A 410 1.20 17.13 -9.80
C VAL A 410 0.15 16.90 -10.89
N ASN A 411 -0.43 15.71 -10.97
CA ASN A 411 -1.46 15.38 -11.97
C ASN A 411 -2.90 15.55 -11.44
N SER A 412 -3.09 15.73 -10.13
CA SER A 412 -4.41 15.92 -9.52
C SER A 412 -4.85 17.39 -9.40
N SER A 413 -3.94 18.35 -9.55
CA SER A 413 -4.23 19.79 -9.35
C SER A 413 -4.47 20.49 -10.69
N PRO A 414 -5.48 21.38 -10.83
CA PRO A 414 -5.51 22.31 -11.97
C PRO A 414 -4.28 23.24 -11.89
N PRO A 415 -3.73 23.69 -13.03
CA PRO A 415 -2.58 24.57 -13.05
C PRO A 415 -2.89 25.86 -12.26
N VAL A 416 -2.14 26.11 -11.19
CA VAL A 416 -2.20 27.35 -10.43
C VAL A 416 -1.78 28.48 -11.39
N PRO A 417 -2.64 29.48 -11.66
CA PRO A 417 -2.21 30.63 -12.44
C PRO A 417 -1.05 31.32 -11.68
N PRO A 418 -0.05 31.86 -12.38
CA PRO A 418 1.01 32.62 -11.75
C PRO A 418 0.40 33.65 -10.81
N LYS A 419 0.93 33.73 -9.59
CA LYS A 419 0.55 34.75 -8.62
C LYS A 419 0.81 36.10 -9.29
N ASP A 420 -0.25 36.80 -9.71
CA ASP A 420 -0.13 38.15 -10.25
C ASP A 420 0.52 39.01 -9.15
N ILE A 421 1.79 39.38 -9.35
CA ILE A 421 2.60 40.13 -8.39
C ILE A 421 2.16 41.60 -8.30
N ASP A 422 1.24 42.09 -9.15
CA ASP A 422 0.91 43.51 -9.25
C ASP A 422 -0.59 43.83 -9.17
N ALA A 423 -1.24 43.54 -8.04
CA ALA A 423 -2.56 44.11 -7.73
C ALA A 423 -2.48 45.10 -6.55
N PRO A 424 -2.79 46.40 -6.73
CA PRO A 424 -2.63 47.40 -5.69
C PRO A 424 -3.64 47.20 -4.55
N ALA A 425 -3.19 47.51 -3.33
CA ALA A 425 -3.90 47.36 -2.06
C ALA A 425 -5.37 47.84 -2.13
N ARG A 426 -6.32 46.90 -1.98
CA ARG A 426 -7.74 47.22 -1.80
C ARG A 426 -8.05 47.48 -0.32
N ALA A 427 -8.71 48.62 -0.09
CA ALA A 427 -9.12 49.22 1.18
C ALA A 427 -9.81 48.27 2.20
N PRO A 428 -9.77 48.61 3.51
CA PRO A 428 -10.24 47.72 4.58
C PRO A 428 -11.76 47.56 4.55
N ARG A 429 -12.23 46.31 4.47
CA ARG A 429 -13.66 45.96 4.58
C ARG A 429 -14.01 45.61 6.03
N LEU A 430 -15.12 46.18 6.50
CA LEU A 430 -15.76 45.99 7.80
C LEU A 430 -16.06 44.51 8.12
N PRO A 431 -16.17 44.13 9.40
CA PRO A 431 -16.26 42.74 9.82
C PRO A 431 -17.63 42.16 9.51
N ARG A 432 -17.68 41.13 8.66
CA ARG A 432 -18.90 40.35 8.39
C ARG A 432 -18.92 39.12 9.29
N ILE A 433 -19.89 39.08 10.20
CA ILE A 433 -20.21 37.95 11.08
C ILE A 433 -20.87 36.86 10.21
N ASN A 434 -20.04 36.02 9.58
CA ASN A 434 -20.32 34.64 9.15
C ASN A 434 -19.17 34.21 8.23
N GLY A 435 -18.19 33.53 8.81
CA GLY A 435 -17.01 33.03 8.10
C GLY A 435 -17.36 31.79 7.28
N HIS A 436 -17.61 31.97 5.99
CA HIS A 436 -17.40 30.97 4.96
C HIS A 436 -16.69 31.65 3.80
N ASN A 437 -15.44 31.27 3.56
CA ASN A 437 -14.64 31.77 2.45
C ASN A 437 -15.20 31.19 1.13
N PRO A 438 -15.67 32.01 0.18
CA PRO A 438 -16.27 31.51 -1.06
C PRO A 438 -15.27 30.82 -2.00
N SER A 439 -13.96 30.99 -1.79
CA SER A 439 -12.91 30.31 -2.56
C SER A 439 -12.80 28.84 -2.20
N ASP A 440 -12.85 28.52 -0.90
CA ASP A 440 -12.81 27.15 -0.40
C ASP A 440 -14.04 26.37 -0.87
N SER A 441 -15.22 26.98 -0.83
CA SER A 441 -16.46 26.32 -1.29
C SER A 441 -16.47 26.04 -2.79
N ARG A 442 -15.76 26.85 -3.60
CA ARG A 442 -15.64 26.64 -5.05
C ARG A 442 -14.65 25.52 -5.36
N GLN A 443 -13.51 25.49 -4.68
CA GLN A 443 -12.50 24.43 -4.78
C GLN A 443 -13.02 23.08 -4.25
N ILE A 444 -13.91 23.11 -3.25
CA ILE A 444 -14.64 21.95 -2.72
C ILE A 444 -15.69 21.44 -3.72
N ARG A 445 -16.41 22.35 -4.40
CA ARG A 445 -17.41 21.97 -5.41
C ARG A 445 -16.78 21.36 -6.65
N ASP A 446 -15.61 21.84 -7.06
CA ASP A 446 -14.85 21.27 -8.18
C ASP A 446 -14.26 19.88 -7.84
N ALA A 447 -13.92 19.63 -6.56
CA ALA A 447 -13.52 18.29 -6.07
C ALA A 447 -14.73 17.33 -5.93
N GLU A 448 -15.90 17.84 -5.53
CA GLU A 448 -17.17 17.10 -5.56
C GLU A 448 -17.54 16.70 -6.98
N GLU A 449 -17.43 17.62 -7.95
CA GLU A 449 -17.69 17.33 -9.36
C GLU A 449 -16.67 16.32 -9.91
N PHE A 450 -15.41 16.31 -9.45
CA PHE A 450 -14.41 15.32 -9.90
C PHE A 450 -14.58 13.91 -9.29
N GLU A 451 -14.97 13.80 -8.01
CA GLU A 451 -15.27 12.52 -7.36
C GLU A 451 -16.67 11.98 -7.74
N LEU A 452 -17.66 12.86 -7.92
CA LEU A 452 -19.01 12.51 -8.37
C LEU A 452 -19.09 12.32 -9.90
N GLU A 453 -18.36 13.03 -10.76
CA GLU A 453 -18.18 12.63 -12.18
C GLU A 453 -17.39 11.31 -12.28
N GLY A 454 -16.63 10.95 -11.24
CA GLY A 454 -16.11 9.59 -11.07
C GLY A 454 -17.17 8.52 -10.85
N LEU A 455 -18.39 8.90 -10.48
CA LEU A 455 -19.54 8.03 -10.21
C LEU A 455 -20.79 8.34 -11.08
N MET A 456 -20.81 9.49 -11.76
CA MET A 456 -21.98 10.10 -12.41
C MET A 456 -21.58 11.01 -13.60
N SER A 457 -20.95 10.48 -14.65
CA SER A 457 -21.10 10.95 -16.04
C SER A 457 -20.47 9.90 -16.96
N GLU A 458 -21.03 9.46 -18.09
CA GLU A 458 -21.99 10.07 -19.03
C GLU A 458 -22.95 9.00 -19.60
N ASP A 459 -24.27 9.27 -19.59
CA ASP A 459 -25.07 9.53 -20.81
C ASP A 459 -26.55 9.70 -20.41
N ASP A 460 -27.01 10.95 -20.26
CA ASP A 460 -28.42 11.31 -20.31
C ASP A 460 -28.73 11.75 -21.74
N GLY A 461 -29.47 10.93 -22.47
CA GLY A 461 -29.93 11.19 -23.83
C GLY A 461 -31.41 11.59 -23.90
N GLY A 462 -31.70 12.89 -23.69
CA GLY A 462 -32.86 13.66 -24.21
C GLY A 462 -34.26 13.43 -23.60
N PRO A 463 -35.28 14.30 -23.90
CA PRO A 463 -35.31 15.35 -24.92
C PRO A 463 -35.65 16.78 -24.42
N GLU A 464 -35.55 17.71 -25.38
CA GLU A 464 -35.80 19.15 -25.37
C GLU A 464 -36.89 19.68 -24.43
N SER A 465 -36.59 20.81 -23.76
CA SER A 465 -37.59 21.69 -23.14
C SER A 465 -37.60 23.04 -23.88
N PRO A 466 -38.78 23.60 -24.23
CA PRO A 466 -38.84 24.74 -25.13
C PRO A 466 -38.44 26.06 -24.45
N SER A 467 -37.74 26.87 -25.22
CA SER A 467 -37.50 28.30 -24.98
C SER A 467 -38.79 29.05 -24.59
N THR A 468 -38.76 29.79 -23.49
CA THR A 468 -39.72 30.88 -23.23
C THR A 468 -38.97 32.13 -22.76
N LEU A 469 -38.56 32.95 -23.72
CA LEU A 469 -38.29 34.38 -23.52
C LEU A 469 -39.34 35.19 -24.29
N GLY A 470 -40.22 35.84 -23.52
CA GLY A 470 -40.80 37.17 -23.77
C GLY A 470 -41.60 37.43 -25.04
N ARG A 471 -42.92 37.59 -24.88
CA ARG A 471 -43.69 38.58 -25.66
C ARG A 471 -44.83 39.20 -24.83
N ASN A 472 -44.90 40.52 -24.92
CA ASN A 472 -45.71 41.47 -24.14
C ASN A 472 -47.21 41.49 -24.48
N ASN A 473 -47.96 42.23 -23.64
CA ASN A 473 -49.33 42.76 -23.79
C ASN A 473 -50.45 41.72 -23.63
N GLU A 474 -51.57 41.96 -22.92
CA GLU A 474 -52.32 43.19 -22.70
C GLU A 474 -53.41 42.95 -21.62
N THR A 475 -53.83 44.02 -20.91
CA THR A 475 -55.16 44.32 -20.31
C THR A 475 -55.96 43.22 -19.54
N ARG A 476 -56.62 43.48 -18.40
CA ARG A 476 -57.65 44.52 -18.15
C ARG A 476 -58.14 44.41 -16.67
N VAL A 477 -58.52 45.57 -16.13
CA VAL A 477 -59.43 45.88 -14.99
C VAL A 477 -58.98 45.53 -13.58
#